data_AF-A0A2V5MBT9-F1
#
_entry.id   AF-A0A2V5MBT9-F1
#
_cell.length_a   1.000
_cell.length_b   1.000
_cell.length_c   1.000
_cell.angle_alpha   90.00
_cell.angle_beta   90.00
_cell.angle_gamma   90.00
#
_symmetry.space_group_name_H-M   'P 1'
#
loop_
_entity.id
_entity.type
_entity.pdbx_description
1 polymer ?
#
loop_
_entity_poly.entity_id
_entity_poly.type
_entity_poly.pdbx_seq_one_letter_code
_entity_poly.pdbx_strand_id
1 'polypeptide(L)'
;MNNKFFIANASIGLLLVAFLAGFSVTLRAAEAPEKPIITSIRVEGTNVAVVARVPAGFKLVMLECRSKLHAGTWQPGALARLAGAGGEVTFRLPRSRQLEVLRVRADAQESLPSGFYTGTNSFLGEPSSGGAVLTGAGPTALDGGPGTRDVSGGGETREVVESDIWKIHDDTLYFFNQSRGLQVIDISNPDTAVIRGILALPAVGEQMYLLDENNVVLLARRGCYDEQPGEESQVLIVGVTNGVPTITARLPVSGWIAESRLVGAALYVASQTSRPINGTGGTTWEWGTMVTSFDLAQPTAPVVRDRQWVSGYGNVVTATDRFLFVATQDSANWWQATVHVL
;
A
#
# COMPACT_ATOMS: atom_id res chain seq x y z
N MET A 1 9.05 -16.74 72.83
CA MET A 1 7.57 -16.65 72.97
C MET A 1 6.98 -17.57 71.90
N ASN A 2 6.76 -18.84 72.24
CA ASN A 2 5.47 -19.45 72.65
C ASN A 2 4.59 -19.76 71.42
N ASN A 3 4.02 -20.94 71.20
CA ASN A 3 4.07 -22.25 71.85
C ASN A 3 3.22 -23.23 70.99
N LYS A 4 3.62 -24.52 70.95
CA LYS A 4 2.78 -25.75 71.01
C LYS A 4 1.86 -26.11 69.81
N PHE A 5 2.11 -27.24 69.12
CA PHE A 5 1.68 -28.65 69.41
C PHE A 5 0.17 -28.91 69.22
N PHE A 6 -0.19 -29.92 68.40
CA PHE A 6 -1.30 -30.91 68.57
C PHE A 6 -1.24 -31.85 67.33
N ILE A 7 -0.84 -33.14 67.42
CA ILE A 7 -1.50 -34.37 67.90
C ILE A 7 -2.54 -34.98 66.92
N ALA A 8 -2.17 -36.18 66.45
CA ALA A 8 -2.93 -37.46 66.34
C ALA A 8 -3.96 -37.77 65.23
N ASN A 9 -3.68 -38.93 64.62
CA ASN A 9 -4.48 -40.17 64.53
C ASN A 9 -5.74 -40.32 63.66
N ALA A 10 -5.70 -41.47 62.97
CA ALA A 10 -6.72 -42.51 62.83
C ALA A 10 -7.79 -42.38 61.72
N SER A 11 -7.58 -43.20 60.69
CA SER A 11 -8.45 -44.28 60.19
C SER A 11 -9.93 -44.26 60.57
N ILE A 12 -10.80 -44.36 59.54
CA ILE A 12 -12.07 -45.10 59.38
C ILE A 12 -12.55 -44.66 57.97
N GLY A 13 -12.65 -45.48 56.92
CA GLY A 13 -13.24 -46.80 56.83
C GLY A 13 -14.71 -46.66 56.40
N LEU A 14 -15.00 -46.59 55.10
CA LEU A 14 -16.23 -47.19 54.56
C LEU A 14 -16.18 -47.36 53.03
N LEU A 15 -16.34 -48.62 52.63
CA LEU A 15 -16.75 -49.09 51.31
C LEU A 15 -17.86 -48.22 50.71
N LEU A 16 -17.75 -47.88 49.42
CA LEU A 16 -18.93 -47.84 48.57
C LEU A 16 -18.65 -48.55 47.25
N VAL A 17 -19.38 -49.63 47.07
CA VAL A 17 -19.42 -50.55 45.92
C VAL A 17 -19.77 -49.77 44.65
N ALA A 18 -18.95 -49.91 43.62
CA ALA A 18 -19.28 -49.44 42.28
C ALA A 18 -20.41 -50.31 41.70
N PHE A 19 -21.58 -49.72 41.53
CA PHE A 19 -22.63 -50.26 40.67
C PHE A 19 -22.69 -49.40 39.40
N LEU A 20 -22.13 -49.94 38.31
CA LEU A 20 -22.35 -49.43 36.96
C LEU A 20 -23.80 -49.69 36.57
N ALA A 21 -24.60 -48.64 36.48
CA ALA A 21 -25.86 -48.64 35.73
C ALA A 21 -25.79 -47.50 34.70
N GLY A 22 -25.93 -47.88 33.43
CA GLY A 22 -25.64 -47.06 32.27
C GLY A 22 -26.42 -45.76 32.19
N PHE A 23 -25.70 -44.65 32.16
CA PHE A 23 -26.16 -43.42 31.53
C PHE A 23 -25.71 -43.46 30.07
N SER A 24 -26.62 -43.80 29.16
CA SER A 24 -26.42 -43.55 27.73
C SER A 24 -26.45 -42.04 27.52
N VAL A 25 -25.30 -41.38 27.62
CA VAL A 25 -25.13 -40.04 27.07
C VAL A 25 -25.18 -40.20 25.55
N THR A 26 -26.32 -39.92 24.95
CA THR A 26 -26.38 -39.66 23.52
C THR A 26 -25.55 -38.40 23.25
N LEU A 27 -24.29 -38.57 22.86
CA LEU A 27 -23.57 -37.51 22.14
C LEU A 27 -24.37 -37.26 20.86
N ARG A 28 -25.16 -36.19 20.85
CA ARG A 28 -25.68 -35.62 19.61
C ARG A 28 -24.44 -35.13 18.86
N ALA A 29 -24.04 -35.83 17.81
CA ALA A 29 -23.09 -35.27 16.87
C ALA A 29 -23.66 -33.92 16.41
N ALA A 30 -22.95 -32.82 16.66
CA ALA A 30 -23.29 -31.54 16.07
C ALA A 30 -23.26 -31.75 14.56
N GLU A 31 -24.43 -31.61 13.92
CA GLU A 31 -24.55 -31.71 12.47
C GLU A 31 -23.59 -30.68 11.86
N ALA A 32 -22.70 -31.14 10.98
CA ALA A 32 -21.79 -30.22 10.31
C ALA A 32 -22.63 -29.13 9.61
N PRO A 33 -22.27 -27.84 9.71
CA PRO A 33 -23.04 -26.80 9.04
C PRO A 33 -23.19 -27.15 7.57
N GLU A 34 -24.42 -27.06 7.06
CA GLU A 34 -24.67 -27.26 5.64
C GLU A 34 -23.68 -26.42 4.83
N LYS A 35 -23.14 -26.99 3.75
CA LYS A 35 -22.14 -26.31 2.93
C LYS A 35 -22.84 -25.47 1.87
N PRO A 36 -22.24 -24.34 1.44
CA PRO A 36 -22.75 -23.60 0.30
C PRO A 36 -22.69 -24.48 -0.95
N ILE A 37 -23.72 -24.39 -1.79
CA ILE A 37 -23.81 -25.16 -3.05
C ILE A 37 -24.11 -24.23 -4.22
N ILE A 38 -23.50 -24.51 -5.38
CA ILE A 38 -23.89 -23.86 -6.63
C ILE A 38 -25.16 -24.56 -7.13
N THR A 39 -26.25 -23.80 -7.30
CA THR A 39 -27.55 -24.31 -7.73
C THR A 39 -27.83 -24.04 -9.20
N SER A 40 -27.18 -23.03 -9.80
CA SER A 40 -27.35 -22.70 -11.22
C SER A 40 -26.10 -22.07 -11.80
N ILE A 41 -25.78 -22.44 -13.04
CA ILE A 41 -24.77 -21.77 -13.87
C ILE A 41 -25.42 -21.54 -15.24
N ARG A 42 -25.47 -20.29 -15.70
CA ARG A 42 -26.05 -19.94 -16.99
C ARG A 42 -25.25 -18.84 -17.68
N VAL A 43 -25.26 -18.83 -18.99
CA VAL A 43 -24.65 -17.77 -19.80
C VAL A 43 -25.68 -16.67 -20.04
N GLU A 44 -25.33 -15.43 -19.69
CA GLU A 44 -26.14 -14.23 -19.90
C GLU A 44 -25.34 -13.26 -20.80
N GLY A 45 -25.50 -13.39 -22.13
CA GLY A 45 -24.75 -12.59 -23.10
C GLY A 45 -23.23 -12.81 -23.02
N THR A 46 -22.49 -11.75 -22.69
CA THR A 46 -21.04 -11.77 -22.47
C THR A 46 -20.64 -12.22 -21.06
N ASN A 47 -21.60 -12.51 -20.18
CA ASN A 47 -21.38 -12.91 -18.80
C ASN A 47 -21.81 -14.37 -18.52
N VAL A 48 -21.32 -14.91 -17.41
CA VAL A 48 -21.80 -16.13 -16.76
C VAL A 48 -22.42 -15.74 -15.43
N ALA A 49 -23.68 -16.10 -15.22
CA ALA A 49 -24.38 -15.97 -13.95
C ALA A 49 -24.32 -17.29 -13.18
N VAL A 50 -23.81 -17.23 -11.95
CA VAL A 50 -23.67 -18.37 -11.05
C VAL A 50 -24.50 -18.10 -9.80
N VAL A 51 -25.48 -18.94 -9.52
CA VAL A 51 -26.32 -18.86 -8.32
C VAL A 51 -25.81 -19.88 -7.31
N ALA A 52 -25.54 -19.43 -6.09
CA ALA A 52 -25.19 -20.26 -4.97
C ALA A 52 -26.21 -20.12 -3.84
N ARG A 53 -26.64 -21.24 -3.27
CA ARG A 53 -27.40 -21.27 -2.03
C ARG A 53 -26.43 -21.37 -0.86
N VAL A 54 -26.55 -20.44 0.08
CA VAL A 54 -25.66 -20.30 1.22
C VAL A 54 -26.48 -20.45 2.51
N PRO A 55 -26.15 -21.41 3.37
CA PRO A 55 -26.82 -21.59 4.65
C PRO A 55 -26.61 -20.39 5.59
N ALA A 56 -27.46 -20.28 6.61
CA ALA A 56 -27.28 -19.29 7.66
C ALA A 56 -25.97 -19.52 8.43
N GLY A 57 -25.39 -18.45 8.97
CA GLY A 57 -24.14 -18.45 9.73
C GLY A 57 -22.90 -18.08 8.93
N PHE A 58 -22.96 -18.07 7.59
CA PHE A 58 -21.87 -17.59 6.75
C PHE A 58 -21.96 -16.08 6.49
N LYS A 59 -20.81 -15.39 6.59
CA LYS A 59 -20.71 -13.93 6.43
C LYS A 59 -19.96 -13.53 5.16
N LEU A 60 -19.07 -14.40 4.68
CA LEU A 60 -18.35 -14.20 3.43
C LEU A 60 -18.59 -15.40 2.51
N VAL A 61 -18.83 -15.13 1.23
CA VAL A 61 -19.03 -16.13 0.19
C VAL A 61 -18.13 -15.79 -0.98
N MET A 62 -17.32 -16.74 -1.42
CA MET A 62 -16.39 -16.57 -2.53
C MET A 62 -16.68 -17.59 -3.61
N LEU A 63 -16.83 -17.11 -4.84
CA LEU A 63 -16.78 -17.95 -6.03
C LEU A 63 -15.33 -18.04 -6.46
N GLU A 64 -14.78 -19.26 -6.44
CA GLU A 64 -13.44 -19.54 -6.95
C GLU A 64 -13.51 -20.26 -8.29
N CYS A 65 -12.58 -19.91 -9.16
CA CYS A 65 -12.57 -20.33 -10.56
C CYS A 65 -11.20 -20.96 -10.89
N ARG A 66 -11.19 -21.91 -11.81
CA ARG A 66 -9.96 -22.42 -12.44
C ARG A 66 -10.23 -22.88 -13.87
N SER A 67 -9.20 -22.80 -14.71
CA SER A 67 -9.22 -23.47 -16.03
C SER A 67 -9.20 -24.99 -15.86
N LYS A 68 -9.81 -25.72 -16.79
CA LYS A 68 -9.77 -27.20 -16.88
C LYS A 68 -8.41 -27.71 -17.39
N LEU A 69 -7.67 -26.91 -18.14
CA LEU A 69 -6.51 -27.37 -18.91
C LEU A 69 -5.17 -27.22 -18.19
N HIS A 70 -5.13 -26.55 -17.03
CA HIS A 70 -3.91 -26.33 -16.26
C HIS A 70 -4.08 -26.78 -14.81
N ALA A 71 -3.01 -27.33 -14.21
CA ALA A 71 -2.93 -27.63 -12.78
C ALA A 71 -2.80 -26.35 -11.92
N GLY A 72 -3.67 -25.36 -12.20
CA GLY A 72 -3.64 -24.06 -11.57
C GLY A 72 -4.29 -24.07 -10.19
N THR A 73 -3.78 -23.21 -9.31
CA THR A 73 -4.39 -22.87 -8.02
C THR A 73 -5.77 -22.25 -8.26
N TRP A 74 -6.73 -22.54 -7.38
CA TRP A 74 -8.02 -21.85 -7.36
C TRP A 74 -7.82 -20.35 -7.23
N GLN A 75 -8.47 -19.56 -8.08
CA GLN A 75 -8.40 -18.11 -8.06
C GLN A 75 -9.75 -17.52 -7.62
N PRO A 76 -9.76 -16.48 -6.77
CA PRO A 76 -10.98 -15.74 -6.48
C PRO A 76 -11.55 -15.14 -7.76
N GLY A 77 -12.78 -15.50 -8.11
CA GLY A 77 -13.51 -14.92 -9.24
C GLY A 77 -14.43 -13.78 -8.82
N ALA A 78 -15.15 -13.96 -7.71
CA ALA A 78 -16.01 -12.94 -7.12
C ALA A 78 -16.24 -13.23 -5.63
N LEU A 79 -16.64 -12.21 -4.87
CA LEU A 79 -17.02 -12.37 -3.46
C LEU A 79 -18.32 -11.62 -3.16
N ALA A 80 -19.07 -12.12 -2.19
CA ALA A 80 -20.26 -11.49 -1.65
C ALA A 80 -20.21 -11.58 -0.12
N ARG A 81 -20.63 -10.50 0.54
CA ARG A 81 -20.74 -10.42 1.99
C ARG A 81 -22.19 -10.50 2.40
N LEU A 82 -22.47 -11.26 3.45
CA LEU A 82 -23.80 -11.54 3.97
C LEU A 82 -23.89 -11.11 5.43
N ALA A 83 -25.08 -10.70 5.86
CA ALA A 83 -25.37 -10.43 7.27
C ALA A 83 -25.43 -11.71 8.15
N GLY A 84 -25.22 -12.89 7.57
CA GLY A 84 -25.29 -14.18 8.28
C GLY A 84 -26.65 -14.88 8.22
N ALA A 85 -27.67 -14.27 7.63
CA ALA A 85 -29.01 -14.89 7.49
C ALA A 85 -29.06 -16.06 6.49
N GLY A 86 -28.04 -16.22 5.66
CA GLY A 86 -28.06 -17.15 4.52
C GLY A 86 -28.92 -16.61 3.36
N GLY A 87 -29.13 -17.46 2.35
CA GLY A 87 -29.95 -17.14 1.18
C GLY A 87 -29.28 -17.48 -0.15
N GLU A 88 -29.88 -17.01 -1.24
CA GLU A 88 -29.32 -17.14 -2.58
C GLU A 88 -28.42 -15.94 -2.93
N VAL A 89 -27.25 -16.25 -3.47
CA VAL A 89 -26.26 -15.27 -3.93
C VAL A 89 -26.03 -15.48 -5.42
N THR A 90 -26.15 -14.42 -6.21
CA THR A 90 -25.88 -14.47 -7.66
C THR A 90 -24.59 -13.71 -7.96
N PHE A 91 -23.60 -14.42 -8.51
CA PHE A 91 -22.39 -13.85 -9.06
C PHE A 91 -22.52 -13.68 -10.58
N ARG A 92 -22.05 -12.56 -11.12
CA ARG A 92 -21.98 -12.33 -12.57
C ARG A 92 -20.54 -12.01 -12.94
N LEU A 93 -19.96 -12.81 -13.84
CA LEU A 93 -18.57 -12.68 -14.26
C LEU A 93 -18.47 -12.63 -15.79
N PRO A 94 -17.56 -11.84 -16.37
CA PRO A 94 -17.28 -11.89 -17.80
C PRO A 94 -16.84 -13.30 -18.22
N ARG A 95 -17.31 -13.75 -19.38
CA ARG A 95 -16.93 -15.07 -19.92
C ARG A 95 -15.42 -15.13 -20.14
N SER A 96 -14.76 -16.13 -19.55
CA SER A 96 -13.32 -16.33 -19.70
C SER A 96 -12.92 -17.80 -19.57
N ARG A 97 -11.70 -18.14 -19.99
CA ARG A 97 -11.08 -19.47 -19.82
C ARG A 97 -10.89 -19.87 -18.35
N GLN A 98 -10.99 -18.93 -17.41
CA GLN A 98 -10.86 -19.21 -15.98
C GLN A 98 -12.16 -19.79 -15.39
N LEU A 99 -13.31 -19.64 -16.07
CA LEU A 99 -14.63 -20.10 -15.61
C LEU A 99 -14.96 -21.55 -16.02
N GLU A 100 -13.95 -22.40 -16.26
CA GLU A 100 -14.16 -23.77 -16.75
C GLU A 100 -14.45 -24.78 -15.61
N VAL A 101 -14.00 -24.48 -14.38
CA VAL A 101 -14.36 -25.19 -13.15
C VAL A 101 -14.62 -24.16 -12.06
N LEU A 102 -15.74 -24.33 -11.35
CA LEU A 102 -16.23 -23.40 -10.34
C LEU A 102 -16.41 -24.12 -9.00
N ARG A 103 -16.11 -23.43 -7.90
CA ARG A 103 -16.55 -23.83 -6.56
C ARG A 103 -17.00 -22.61 -5.78
N VAL A 104 -17.92 -22.83 -4.84
CA VAL A 104 -18.29 -21.84 -3.85
C VAL A 104 -17.64 -22.20 -2.51
N ARG A 105 -17.03 -21.22 -1.87
CA ARG A 105 -16.53 -21.30 -0.50
C ARG A 105 -17.28 -20.27 0.33
N ALA A 106 -17.54 -20.58 1.60
CA ALA A 106 -18.09 -19.60 2.52
C ALA A 106 -17.39 -19.69 3.88
N ASP A 107 -17.21 -18.54 4.53
CA ASP A 107 -16.55 -18.41 5.82
C ASP A 107 -17.51 -17.70 6.80
N ALA A 108 -17.59 -18.23 8.03
CA ALA A 108 -18.48 -17.73 9.09
C ALA A 108 -17.90 -16.52 9.85
N GLN A 109 -16.60 -16.27 9.66
CA GLN A 109 -15.83 -15.21 10.32
C GLN A 109 -15.36 -14.20 9.27
N GLU A 110 -15.53 -12.92 9.58
CA GLU A 110 -14.84 -11.83 8.89
C GLU A 110 -13.97 -11.09 9.91
N SER A 111 -12.79 -10.64 9.48
CA SER A 111 -11.83 -9.97 10.36
C SER A 111 -12.32 -8.60 10.83
N LEU A 112 -13.22 -7.96 10.09
CA LEU A 112 -13.81 -6.66 10.44
C LEU A 112 -15.36 -6.77 10.48
N PRO A 113 -16.05 -5.93 11.28
CA PRO A 113 -17.51 -5.86 11.27
C PRO A 113 -18.05 -5.54 9.87
N SER A 114 -19.23 -6.04 9.51
CA SER A 114 -19.79 -5.89 8.16
C SER A 114 -19.93 -4.44 7.69
N GLY A 115 -20.13 -3.49 8.61
CA GLY A 115 -20.21 -2.05 8.33
C GLY A 115 -18.91 -1.43 7.81
N PHE A 116 -17.75 -2.06 8.06
CA PHE A 116 -16.46 -1.63 7.49
C PHE A 116 -16.33 -1.96 5.99
N TYR A 117 -17.12 -2.92 5.50
CA TYR A 117 -17.13 -3.31 4.10
C TYR A 117 -18.31 -2.70 3.32
N THR A 118 -19.11 -1.87 3.97
CA THR A 118 -20.15 -1.07 3.34
C THR A 118 -19.62 0.33 3.09
N GLY A 119 -19.66 0.78 1.85
CA GLY A 119 -19.22 2.09 1.42
C GLY A 119 -19.67 2.34 -0.02
N THR A 120 -19.60 3.59 -0.44
CA THR A 120 -19.97 3.97 -1.80
C THR A 120 -18.93 3.40 -2.79
N ASN A 121 -19.37 2.56 -3.73
CA ASN A 121 -18.52 2.06 -4.83
C ASN A 121 -18.55 2.98 -6.07
N SER A 122 -19.30 4.08 -5.96
CA SER A 122 -19.51 5.10 -6.97
C SER A 122 -18.97 6.42 -6.42
N PHE A 123 -17.74 6.74 -6.77
CA PHE A 123 -17.18 8.04 -6.49
C PHE A 123 -17.64 8.98 -7.61
N LEU A 124 -18.07 10.19 -7.25
CA LEU A 124 -18.17 11.24 -8.26
C LEU A 124 -16.77 11.39 -8.86
N GLY A 125 -16.69 11.48 -10.19
CA GLY A 125 -15.44 11.89 -10.84
C GLY A 125 -14.98 13.20 -10.21
N GLU A 126 -13.66 13.36 -10.10
CA GLU A 126 -13.05 14.54 -9.52
C GLU A 126 -13.73 15.79 -10.11
N PRO A 127 -14.36 16.65 -9.27
CA PRO A 127 -14.89 17.91 -9.79
C PRO A 127 -13.69 18.65 -10.39
N SER A 128 -13.78 19.02 -11.67
CA SER A 128 -12.76 19.82 -12.34
C SER A 128 -12.32 20.92 -11.40
N SER A 129 -11.03 20.96 -11.06
CA SER A 129 -10.44 21.78 -10.00
C SER A 129 -10.85 23.24 -10.09
N GLY A 130 -12.01 23.55 -9.50
CA GLY A 130 -12.49 24.86 -9.17
C GLY A 130 -12.45 24.91 -7.65
N GLY A 131 -11.40 25.54 -7.12
CA GLY A 131 -10.99 25.50 -5.72
C GLY A 131 -12.15 25.53 -4.73
N ALA A 132 -12.37 24.39 -4.09
CA ALA A 132 -13.10 24.30 -2.84
C ALA A 132 -12.35 23.32 -1.94
N VAL A 133 -11.56 23.87 -1.02
CA VAL A 133 -10.83 23.14 0.00
C VAL A 133 -11.84 22.38 0.87
N LEU A 134 -11.91 21.07 0.70
CA LEU A 134 -12.53 20.18 1.68
C LEU A 134 -11.47 19.88 2.74
N THR A 135 -11.70 20.38 3.96
CA THR A 135 -10.88 20.11 5.15
C THR A 135 -11.06 18.65 5.59
N GLY A 136 -10.26 17.75 5.00
CA GLY A 136 -10.07 16.38 5.45
C GLY A 136 -8.85 16.28 6.39
N ALA A 137 -8.98 15.48 7.43
CA ALA A 137 -8.09 15.39 8.59
C ALA A 137 -6.62 15.00 8.26
N GLY A 138 -5.76 16.00 8.08
CA GLY A 138 -4.35 15.96 8.46
C GLY A 138 -4.17 16.53 9.87
N PRO A 139 -2.97 16.46 10.48
CA PRO A 139 -2.72 17.05 11.79
C PRO A 139 -2.82 18.58 11.67
N THR A 140 -4.02 19.11 11.91
CA THR A 140 -4.26 20.54 11.96
C THR A 140 -3.78 21.09 13.30
N ALA A 141 -3.01 22.16 13.20
CA ALA A 141 -2.86 23.20 14.21
C ALA A 141 -2.35 22.77 15.59
N LEU A 142 -1.03 22.85 15.77
CA LEU A 142 -0.52 23.45 17.01
C LEU A 142 -0.78 24.95 16.92
N ASP A 143 -1.97 25.39 17.32
CA ASP A 143 -2.21 26.80 17.63
C ASP A 143 -2.59 26.93 19.10
N GLY A 144 -1.79 27.70 19.83
CA GLY A 144 -1.85 27.78 21.28
C GLY A 144 -0.64 28.47 21.91
N GLY A 145 -0.21 29.62 21.38
CA GLY A 145 0.76 30.48 22.04
C GLY A 145 0.77 31.89 21.44
N PRO A 146 0.50 32.96 22.21
CA PRO A 146 0.48 34.31 21.67
C PRO A 146 1.91 34.76 21.40
N GLY A 147 2.30 34.72 20.14
CA GLY A 147 3.60 35.18 19.67
C GLY A 147 3.52 35.46 18.19
N THR A 148 2.84 36.54 17.82
CA THR A 148 2.88 37.09 16.46
C THR A 148 4.32 37.38 16.07
N ARG A 149 4.96 36.47 15.33
CA ARG A 149 5.97 36.85 14.35
C ARG A 149 5.27 36.93 13.02
N ASP A 150 5.06 38.16 12.57
CA ASP A 150 4.81 38.45 11.16
C ASP A 150 5.96 37.86 10.34
N VAL A 151 5.67 36.79 9.62
CA VAL A 151 6.44 36.42 8.44
C VAL A 151 5.59 36.80 7.24
N SER A 152 5.65 38.10 6.92
CA SER A 152 5.23 38.61 5.62
C SER A 152 6.13 38.00 4.53
N GLY A 153 5.68 36.88 3.96
CA GLY A 153 6.32 36.22 2.83
C GLY A 153 5.30 36.02 1.73
N GLY A 154 5.05 37.08 0.95
CA GLY A 154 4.26 37.07 -0.28
C GLY A 154 4.97 36.29 -1.40
N GLY A 155 5.17 35.00 -1.20
CA GLY A 155 5.53 34.07 -2.25
C GLY A 155 4.27 33.43 -2.80
N GLU A 156 4.19 33.28 -4.12
CA GLU A 156 3.18 32.43 -4.76
C GLU A 156 3.19 31.04 -4.10
N THR A 157 2.01 30.55 -3.71
CA THR A 157 1.85 29.19 -3.19
C THR A 157 2.31 28.20 -4.25
N ARG A 158 3.30 27.38 -3.91
CA ARG A 158 3.82 26.33 -4.79
C ARG A 158 3.01 25.06 -4.59
N GLU A 159 2.60 24.43 -5.67
CA GLU A 159 1.91 23.15 -5.62
C GLU A 159 2.79 22.08 -4.99
N VAL A 160 2.22 21.24 -4.14
CA VAL A 160 2.89 20.08 -3.52
C VAL A 160 2.27 18.81 -4.09
N VAL A 161 3.08 17.99 -4.75
CA VAL A 161 2.66 16.79 -5.45
C VAL A 161 3.36 15.58 -4.85
N GLU A 162 2.59 14.52 -4.59
CA GLU A 162 3.11 13.21 -4.21
C GLU A 162 3.38 12.35 -5.45
N SER A 163 4.37 11.45 -5.33
CA SER A 163 4.67 10.48 -6.39
C SER A 163 3.53 9.50 -6.62
N ASP A 164 3.43 9.02 -7.85
CA ASP A 164 2.52 7.92 -8.21
C ASP A 164 3.29 6.88 -9.05
N ILE A 165 2.62 5.80 -9.47
CA ILE A 165 3.11 4.86 -10.47
C ILE A 165 2.38 5.02 -11.81
N TRP A 166 1.35 5.86 -11.86
CA TRP A 166 0.64 6.20 -13.09
C TRP A 166 0.15 7.65 -13.07
N LYS A 167 -0.01 8.25 -14.25
CA LYS A 167 -0.63 9.56 -14.44
C LYS A 167 -1.33 9.60 -15.80
N ILE A 168 -2.43 10.34 -15.88
CA ILE A 168 -3.11 10.64 -17.14
C ILE A 168 -2.89 12.12 -17.45
N HIS A 169 -2.55 12.41 -18.70
CA HIS A 169 -2.54 13.74 -19.27
C HIS A 169 -3.21 13.68 -20.64
N ASP A 170 -4.32 14.39 -20.80
CA ASP A 170 -5.23 14.26 -21.93
C ASP A 170 -5.57 12.79 -22.23
N ASP A 171 -5.31 12.34 -23.45
CA ASP A 171 -5.55 10.99 -23.93
C ASP A 171 -4.32 10.06 -23.74
N THR A 172 -3.37 10.42 -22.87
CA THR A 172 -2.16 9.64 -22.63
C THR A 172 -2.07 9.17 -21.17
N LEU A 173 -1.95 7.86 -20.99
CA LEU A 173 -1.61 7.22 -19.72
C LEU A 173 -0.11 6.92 -19.68
N TYR A 174 0.57 7.47 -18.68
CA TYR A 174 1.92 7.11 -18.29
C TYR A 174 1.83 6.08 -17.18
N PHE A 175 2.43 4.91 -17.37
CA PHE A 175 2.45 3.85 -16.36
C PHE A 175 3.87 3.34 -16.13
N PHE A 176 4.38 3.56 -14.92
CA PHE A 176 5.70 3.15 -14.50
C PHE A 176 5.62 1.95 -13.56
N ASN A 177 6.26 0.84 -13.92
CA ASN A 177 6.37 -0.30 -13.03
C ASN A 177 7.75 -0.96 -13.11
N GLN A 178 8.12 -1.65 -12.04
CA GLN A 178 9.38 -2.38 -11.92
C GLN A 178 9.57 -3.52 -12.92
N SER A 179 8.50 -4.07 -13.53
CA SER A 179 8.61 -5.23 -14.43
C SER A 179 8.90 -4.84 -15.88
N ARG A 180 8.47 -3.66 -16.32
CA ARG A 180 8.57 -3.20 -17.72
C ARG A 180 9.21 -1.83 -17.87
N GLY A 181 9.34 -1.06 -16.80
CA GLY A 181 9.72 0.35 -16.85
C GLY A 181 8.53 1.25 -17.16
N LEU A 182 8.78 2.35 -17.88
CA LEU A 182 7.76 3.34 -18.22
C LEU A 182 7.08 2.95 -19.54
N GLN A 183 5.76 2.91 -19.52
CA GLN A 183 4.91 2.71 -20.69
C GLN A 183 4.12 4.00 -20.95
N VAL A 184 4.10 4.43 -22.20
CA VAL A 184 3.29 5.55 -22.68
C VAL A 184 2.16 4.96 -23.52
N ILE A 185 0.92 5.16 -23.10
CA ILE A 185 -0.27 4.46 -23.61
C ILE A 185 -1.28 5.48 -24.08
N ASP A 186 -1.68 5.38 -25.34
CA ASP A 186 -2.79 6.14 -25.92
C ASP A 186 -4.11 5.53 -25.45
N ILE A 187 -4.91 6.33 -24.77
CA ILE A 187 -6.21 5.99 -24.19
C ILE A 187 -7.35 6.85 -24.76
N SER A 188 -7.13 7.50 -25.92
CA SER A 188 -8.18 8.26 -26.64
C SER A 188 -9.44 7.43 -26.90
N ASN A 189 -9.28 6.11 -27.07
CA ASN A 189 -10.34 5.13 -26.95
C ASN A 189 -9.96 4.07 -25.89
N PRO A 190 -10.50 4.14 -24.66
CA PRO A 190 -10.16 3.21 -23.58
C PRO A 190 -10.45 1.74 -23.88
N ASP A 191 -11.44 1.44 -24.73
CA ASP A 191 -11.78 0.07 -25.13
C ASP A 191 -10.74 -0.54 -26.09
N THR A 192 -9.91 0.30 -26.71
CA THR A 192 -8.88 -0.10 -27.67
C THR A 192 -7.56 0.64 -27.42
N ALA A 193 -7.17 0.78 -26.15
CA ALA A 193 -5.93 1.47 -25.78
C ALA A 193 -4.68 0.85 -26.46
N VAL A 194 -3.73 1.70 -26.86
CA VAL A 194 -2.54 1.30 -27.61
C VAL A 194 -1.26 1.79 -26.92
N ILE A 195 -0.31 0.88 -26.69
CA ILE A 195 1.02 1.28 -26.20
C ILE A 195 1.77 2.00 -27.33
N ARG A 196 2.14 3.27 -27.11
CA ARG A 196 2.88 4.11 -28.06
C ARG A 196 4.39 3.95 -27.91
N GLY A 197 4.87 3.70 -26.69
CA GLY A 197 6.28 3.53 -26.42
C GLY A 197 6.56 2.89 -25.07
N ILE A 198 7.73 2.27 -24.95
CA ILE A 198 8.21 1.64 -23.73
C ILE A 198 9.66 2.07 -23.51
N LEU A 199 9.95 2.61 -22.33
CA LEU A 199 11.31 2.76 -21.82
C LEU A 199 11.56 1.60 -20.85
N ALA A 200 12.32 0.61 -21.31
CA ALA A 200 12.66 -0.55 -20.51
C ALA A 200 13.57 -0.15 -19.34
N LEU A 201 13.05 -0.30 -18.12
CA LEU A 201 13.76 -0.04 -16.86
C LEU A 201 13.47 -1.19 -15.89
N PRO A 202 14.07 -2.38 -16.11
CA PRO A 202 13.80 -3.54 -15.28
C PRO A 202 14.29 -3.34 -13.84
N ALA A 203 13.48 -3.77 -12.87
CA ALA A 203 13.80 -3.93 -11.45
C ALA A 203 14.17 -2.66 -10.67
N VAL A 204 13.89 -1.47 -11.20
CA VAL A 204 14.42 -0.23 -10.61
C VAL A 204 13.37 0.77 -10.13
N GLY A 205 12.11 0.72 -10.58
CA GLY A 205 11.18 1.85 -10.44
C GLY A 205 10.06 1.72 -9.40
N GLU A 206 9.85 2.76 -8.58
CA GLU A 206 8.75 2.80 -7.58
C GLU A 206 7.96 4.12 -7.52
N GLN A 207 8.49 5.23 -8.06
CA GLN A 207 7.87 6.55 -7.97
C GLN A 207 8.04 7.36 -9.27
N MET A 208 6.99 8.08 -9.67
CA MET A 208 6.90 8.86 -10.90
C MET A 208 6.23 10.22 -10.66
N TYR A 209 6.69 11.24 -11.40
CA TYR A 209 6.03 12.53 -11.56
C TYR A 209 5.92 12.89 -13.04
N LEU A 210 4.87 13.63 -13.39
CA LEU A 210 4.76 14.32 -14.67
C LEU A 210 5.10 15.79 -14.43
N LEU A 211 6.12 16.32 -15.11
CA LEU A 211 6.47 17.75 -15.02
C LEU A 211 5.63 18.57 -16.00
N ASP A 212 5.49 18.03 -17.21
CA ASP A 212 4.71 18.59 -18.31
C ASP A 212 4.37 17.46 -19.30
N GLU A 213 3.73 17.82 -20.41
CA GLU A 213 3.28 16.92 -21.49
C GLU A 213 4.39 15.99 -22.02
N ASN A 214 5.64 16.45 -22.00
CA ASN A 214 6.78 15.81 -22.64
C ASN A 214 7.85 15.34 -21.65
N ASN A 215 7.76 15.68 -20.37
CA ASN A 215 8.79 15.38 -19.38
C ASN A 215 8.24 14.61 -18.19
N VAL A 216 8.77 13.40 -17.99
CA VAL A 216 8.47 12.50 -16.88
C VAL A 216 9.70 12.37 -15.99
N VAL A 217 9.50 12.38 -14.68
CA VAL A 217 10.55 12.07 -13.70
C VAL A 217 10.31 10.68 -13.15
N LEU A 218 11.34 9.84 -13.19
CA LEU A 218 11.30 8.51 -12.62
C LEU A 218 12.34 8.41 -11.50
N LEU A 219 11.92 7.94 -10.34
CA LEU A 219 12.81 7.62 -9.23
C LEU A 219 13.09 6.13 -9.29
N ALA A 220 14.37 5.81 -9.44
CA ALA A 220 14.79 4.47 -9.77
C ALA A 220 16.02 4.05 -8.95
N ARG A 221 16.12 2.77 -8.61
CA ARG A 221 17.33 2.15 -8.08
C ARG A 221 18.38 2.02 -9.20
N ARG A 222 19.65 1.99 -8.85
CA ARG A 222 20.73 1.55 -9.75
C ARG A 222 21.11 0.12 -9.37
N GLY A 223 20.86 -0.81 -10.28
CA GLY A 223 21.48 -2.14 -10.33
C GLY A 223 21.83 -2.80 -8.98
N CYS A 224 22.99 -3.44 -8.92
CA CYS A 224 23.52 -4.01 -7.69
C CYS A 224 24.28 -2.93 -6.88
N TYR A 225 24.17 -3.04 -5.54
CA TYR A 225 24.63 -2.06 -4.54
C TYR A 225 26.13 -1.68 -4.62
N ASP A 226 26.94 -2.50 -5.26
CA ASP A 226 28.40 -2.51 -5.24
C ASP A 226 29.06 -1.83 -6.44
N GLU A 227 28.29 -1.39 -7.45
CA GLU A 227 28.88 -0.80 -8.66
C GLU A 227 29.38 0.64 -8.44
N GLN A 228 28.67 1.46 -7.66
CA GLN A 228 28.99 2.90 -7.43
C GLN A 228 28.50 3.37 -6.05
N PRO A 229 29.35 3.34 -5.01
CA PRO A 229 28.99 3.83 -3.68
C PRO A 229 28.54 5.30 -3.71
N GLY A 230 27.40 5.59 -3.11
CA GLY A 230 26.79 6.93 -3.11
C GLY A 230 25.91 7.26 -4.32
N GLU A 231 25.74 6.34 -5.27
CA GLU A 231 24.79 6.45 -6.39
C GLU A 231 23.83 5.25 -6.47
N GLU A 232 23.51 4.62 -5.34
CA GLU A 232 22.68 3.41 -5.28
C GLU A 232 21.27 3.61 -5.86
N SER A 233 20.79 4.86 -5.90
CA SER A 233 19.57 5.27 -6.59
C SER A 233 19.82 6.46 -7.52
N GLN A 234 18.82 6.81 -8.31
CA GLN A 234 18.89 7.89 -9.28
C GLN A 234 17.51 8.52 -9.54
N VAL A 235 17.53 9.80 -9.87
CA VAL A 235 16.42 10.49 -10.53
C VAL A 235 16.71 10.48 -12.03
N LEU A 236 15.76 9.96 -12.81
CA LEU A 236 15.80 9.97 -14.27
C LEU A 236 14.85 11.04 -14.78
N ILE A 237 15.34 11.92 -15.65
CA ILE A 237 14.46 12.76 -16.47
C ILE A 237 14.26 12.05 -17.81
N VAL A 238 13.00 11.91 -18.20
CA VAL A 238 12.58 11.21 -19.40
C VAL A 238 11.82 12.17 -20.29
N GLY A 239 12.39 12.46 -21.45
CA GLY A 239 11.70 13.17 -22.53
C GLY A 239 10.84 12.19 -23.35
N VAL A 240 9.63 12.60 -23.69
CA VAL A 240 8.67 11.83 -24.49
C VAL A 240 8.40 12.58 -25.78
N THR A 241 8.88 12.02 -26.90
CA THR A 241 8.68 12.62 -28.22
C THR A 241 7.85 11.68 -29.07
N ASN A 242 6.68 12.15 -29.55
CA ASN A 242 5.75 11.33 -30.34
C ASN A 242 5.37 10.00 -29.67
N GLY A 243 5.23 10.01 -28.34
CA GLY A 243 4.92 8.82 -27.53
C GLY A 243 6.11 7.90 -27.26
N VAL A 244 7.32 8.26 -27.69
CA VAL A 244 8.54 7.48 -27.46
C VAL A 244 9.33 8.07 -26.27
N PRO A 245 9.38 7.38 -25.12
CA PRO A 245 10.12 7.84 -23.95
C PRO A 245 11.63 7.58 -24.07
N THR A 246 12.45 8.57 -23.70
CA THR A 246 13.92 8.51 -23.72
C THR A 246 14.52 9.22 -22.51
N ILE A 247 15.56 8.63 -21.89
CA ILE A 247 16.24 9.25 -20.74
C ILE A 247 17.09 10.42 -21.25
N THR A 248 16.80 11.63 -20.79
CA THR A 248 17.50 12.87 -21.14
C THR A 248 18.51 13.28 -20.08
N ALA A 249 18.29 12.92 -18.81
CA ALA A 249 19.23 13.19 -17.73
C ALA A 249 19.17 12.12 -16.62
N ARG A 250 20.26 12.01 -15.86
CA ARG A 250 20.40 11.13 -14.70
C ARG A 250 21.07 11.90 -13.57
N LEU A 251 20.45 11.91 -12.40
CA LEU A 251 20.97 12.57 -11.21
C LEU A 251 21.17 11.52 -10.12
N PRO A 252 22.35 11.46 -9.48
CA PRO A 252 22.62 10.46 -8.46
C PRO A 252 21.85 10.73 -7.17
N VAL A 253 21.37 9.66 -6.54
CA VAL A 253 20.79 9.65 -5.20
C VAL A 253 21.53 8.61 -4.38
N SER A 254 22.13 9.03 -3.27
CA SER A 254 22.82 8.11 -2.37
C SER A 254 21.82 7.28 -1.55
N GLY A 255 22.04 5.98 -1.47
CA GLY A 255 21.21 5.04 -0.72
C GLY A 255 19.90 4.65 -1.41
N TRP A 256 18.95 4.16 -0.61
CA TRP A 256 17.67 3.64 -1.08
C TRP A 256 16.58 4.69 -0.93
N ILE A 257 15.92 5.05 -2.04
CA ILE A 257 14.79 5.99 -2.00
C ILE A 257 13.68 5.40 -1.13
N ALA A 258 13.19 6.20 -0.17
CA ALA A 258 12.06 5.86 0.68
C ALA A 258 10.82 6.66 0.25
N GLU A 259 10.97 7.98 0.16
CA GLU A 259 9.87 8.92 -0.13
C GLU A 259 10.38 10.09 -0.97
N SER A 260 9.47 10.74 -1.68
CA SER A 260 9.77 11.98 -2.40
C SER A 260 8.58 12.91 -2.45
N ARG A 261 8.82 14.21 -2.63
CA ARG A 261 7.78 15.22 -2.85
C ARG A 261 8.25 16.25 -3.87
N LEU A 262 7.41 16.59 -4.83
CA LEU A 262 7.64 17.66 -5.80
C LEU A 262 6.91 18.92 -5.31
N VAL A 263 7.63 20.04 -5.15
CA VAL A 263 7.08 21.33 -4.70
C VAL A 263 7.37 22.41 -5.74
N GLY A 264 6.38 22.72 -6.57
CA GLY A 264 6.59 23.45 -7.81
C GLY A 264 7.59 22.69 -8.70
N ALA A 265 8.73 23.31 -9.01
CA ALA A 265 9.80 22.69 -9.78
C ALA A 265 10.91 22.03 -8.93
N ALA A 266 10.80 22.05 -7.60
CA ALA A 266 11.81 21.47 -6.70
C ALA A 266 11.39 20.06 -6.27
N LEU A 267 12.19 19.05 -6.62
CA LEU A 267 12.00 17.67 -6.14
C LEU A 267 12.85 17.42 -4.91
N TYR A 268 12.22 17.00 -3.82
CA TYR A 268 12.88 16.55 -2.60
C TYR A 268 12.82 15.03 -2.54
N VAL A 269 13.97 14.38 -2.45
CA VAL A 269 14.09 12.92 -2.35
C VAL A 269 14.72 12.57 -1.02
N ALA A 270 14.01 11.78 -0.23
CA ALA A 270 14.50 11.22 1.01
C ALA A 270 14.94 9.77 0.79
N SER A 271 16.22 9.51 1.01
CA SER A 271 16.80 8.18 0.86
C SER A 271 17.45 7.70 2.15
N GLN A 272 17.27 6.41 2.46
CA GLN A 272 17.93 5.76 3.57
C GLN A 272 19.36 5.38 3.18
N THR A 273 20.32 5.81 3.99
CA THR A 273 21.72 5.45 3.81
C THR A 273 22.46 5.48 5.15
N SER A 274 23.75 5.16 5.13
CA SER A 274 24.62 5.27 6.29
C SER A 274 25.82 6.18 5.97
N ARG A 275 26.36 6.81 7.01
CA ARG A 275 27.59 7.59 6.90
C ARG A 275 28.49 7.34 8.11
N PRO A 276 29.81 7.52 7.99
CA PRO A 276 30.68 7.48 9.14
C PRO A 276 30.37 8.64 10.10
N ILE A 277 30.38 8.37 11.40
CA ILE A 277 30.23 9.40 12.42
C ILE A 277 31.51 10.24 12.47
N ASN A 278 31.36 11.56 12.34
CA ASN A 278 32.46 12.50 12.43
C ASN A 278 33.24 12.35 13.75
N GLY A 279 34.57 12.38 13.66
CA GLY A 279 35.45 12.24 14.84
C GLY A 279 35.76 10.81 15.26
N THR A 280 35.22 9.78 14.58
CA THR A 280 35.50 8.35 14.89
C THR A 280 36.53 7.71 13.96
N GLY A 281 37.16 8.48 13.07
CA GLY A 281 38.11 7.95 12.08
C GLY A 281 37.48 6.95 11.09
N GLY A 282 36.16 7.00 10.88
CA GLY A 282 35.44 6.09 9.98
C GLY A 282 35.15 4.70 10.57
N THR A 283 35.40 4.50 11.86
CA THR A 283 35.19 3.20 12.53
C THR A 283 33.76 3.00 13.00
N THR A 284 33.01 4.08 13.21
CA THR A 284 31.61 4.03 13.66
C THR A 284 30.73 4.66 12.59
N TRP A 285 29.58 4.04 12.33
CA TRP A 285 28.63 4.45 11.31
C TRP A 285 27.27 4.74 11.93
N GLU A 286 26.59 5.76 11.40
CA GLU A 286 25.20 6.07 11.74
C GLU A 286 24.30 5.81 10.53
N TRP A 287 23.10 5.28 10.80
CA TRP A 287 22.01 5.23 9.83
C TRP A 287 21.23 6.53 9.86
N GLY A 288 20.78 6.96 8.69
CA GLY A 288 19.98 8.17 8.57
C GLY A 288 19.27 8.30 7.24
N THR A 289 18.50 9.36 7.16
CA THR A 289 17.85 9.82 5.93
C THR A 289 18.68 10.95 5.34
N MET A 290 19.09 10.79 4.08
CA MET A 290 19.63 11.85 3.26
C MET A 290 18.47 12.48 2.47
N VAL A 291 18.19 13.75 2.74
CA VAL A 291 17.28 14.54 1.91
C VAL A 291 18.11 15.26 0.86
N THR A 292 17.88 14.97 -0.42
CA THR A 292 18.51 15.68 -1.54
C THR A 292 17.45 16.47 -2.29
N SER A 293 17.74 17.74 -2.57
CA SER A 293 16.90 18.60 -3.39
C SER A 293 17.43 18.66 -4.83
N PHE A 294 16.51 18.65 -5.79
CA PHE A 294 16.78 18.77 -7.22
C PHE A 294 15.93 19.90 -7.79
N ASP A 295 16.57 20.78 -8.56
CA ASP A 295 15.91 21.83 -9.32
C ASP A 295 15.59 21.30 -10.72
N LEU A 296 14.29 21.19 -11.01
CA LEU A 296 13.74 20.66 -12.25
C LEU A 296 13.06 21.75 -13.10
N ALA A 297 13.30 23.03 -12.80
CA ALA A 297 12.68 24.14 -13.54
C ALA A 297 13.07 24.15 -15.03
N GLN A 298 14.21 23.54 -15.36
CA GLN A 298 14.63 23.25 -16.73
C GLN A 298 14.86 21.74 -16.87
N PRO A 299 13.86 20.97 -17.32
CA PRO A 299 13.97 19.50 -17.41
C PRO A 299 15.13 19.01 -18.31
N THR A 300 15.58 19.83 -19.25
CA THR A 300 16.74 19.54 -20.13
C THR A 300 18.10 19.82 -19.47
N ALA A 301 18.12 20.51 -18.33
CA ALA A 301 19.30 20.85 -17.56
C ALA A 301 19.02 20.80 -16.05
N PRO A 302 18.58 19.65 -15.51
CA PRO A 302 18.24 19.54 -14.09
C PRO A 302 19.48 19.64 -13.21
N VAL A 303 19.33 20.19 -12.00
CA VAL A 303 20.46 20.50 -11.12
C VAL A 303 20.27 19.88 -9.74
N VAL A 304 21.28 19.15 -9.24
CA VAL A 304 21.34 18.75 -7.83
C VAL A 304 21.67 19.98 -6.98
N ARG A 305 20.87 20.23 -5.94
CA ARG A 305 21.02 21.36 -5.03
C ARG A 305 21.54 20.87 -3.67
N ASP A 306 20.85 21.19 -2.59
CA ASP A 306 21.29 20.94 -1.23
C ASP A 306 21.03 19.50 -0.79
N ARG A 307 21.84 19.04 0.16
CA ARG A 307 21.75 17.74 0.82
C ARG A 307 21.71 17.94 2.32
N GLN A 308 20.71 17.38 2.99
CA GLN A 308 20.54 17.46 4.44
C GLN A 308 20.48 16.06 5.05
N TRP A 309 21.26 15.86 6.12
CA TRP A 309 21.25 14.62 6.88
C TRP A 309 20.29 14.72 8.06
N VAL A 310 19.50 13.66 8.25
CA VAL A 310 18.65 13.45 9.43
C VAL A 310 18.99 12.08 10.01
N SER A 311 19.53 12.04 11.23
CA SER A 311 19.89 10.79 11.90
C SER A 311 18.64 10.01 12.34
N GLY A 312 18.75 8.68 12.37
CA GLY A 312 17.68 7.77 12.78
C GLY A 312 17.16 6.89 11.64
N TYR A 313 16.55 5.76 12.01
CA TYR A 313 16.01 4.77 11.07
C TYR A 313 14.49 4.92 10.91
N GLY A 314 13.92 4.30 9.86
CA GLY A 314 12.47 4.21 9.67
C GLY A 314 11.82 5.58 9.43
N ASN A 315 12.05 6.14 8.24
CA ASN A 315 11.62 7.50 7.92
C ASN A 315 10.27 7.54 7.20
N VAL A 316 9.47 8.55 7.55
CA VAL A 316 8.27 8.98 6.80
C VAL A 316 8.43 10.47 6.49
N VAL A 317 8.05 10.87 5.27
CA VAL A 317 8.24 12.24 4.79
C VAL A 317 6.93 12.83 4.31
N THR A 318 6.69 14.08 4.64
CA THR A 318 5.62 14.89 4.06
C THR A 318 6.11 16.32 3.87
N ALA A 319 5.50 17.06 2.95
CA ALA A 319 5.91 18.41 2.59
C ALA A 319 4.71 19.36 2.58
N THR A 320 4.97 20.64 2.88
CA THR A 320 4.13 21.76 2.47
C THR A 320 4.83 22.54 1.36
N ASP A 321 4.24 23.63 0.93
CA ASP A 321 4.86 24.59 0.00
C ASP A 321 6.07 25.33 0.63
N ARG A 322 6.36 25.12 1.92
CA ARG A 322 7.44 25.82 2.66
C ARG A 322 8.33 24.91 3.48
N PHE A 323 7.81 23.83 4.04
CA PHE A 323 8.53 22.98 4.99
C PHE A 323 8.54 21.53 4.53
N LEU A 324 9.64 20.85 4.79
CA LEU A 324 9.71 19.39 4.68
C LEU A 324 9.77 18.80 6.10
N PHE A 325 8.86 17.88 6.38
CA PHE A 325 8.82 17.15 7.64
C PHE A 325 9.37 15.76 7.43
N VAL A 326 10.36 15.40 8.24
CA VAL A 326 10.95 14.05 8.26
C VAL A 326 10.77 13.49 9.66
N ALA A 327 9.96 12.45 9.80
CA ALA A 327 9.84 11.70 11.04
C ALA A 327 10.85 10.54 11.01
N THR A 328 11.69 10.42 12.03
CA THR A 328 12.61 9.27 12.22
C THR A 328 12.43 8.65 13.59
N GLN A 329 12.80 7.38 13.74
CA GLN A 329 12.92 6.75 15.05
C GLN A 329 14.06 7.38 15.84
N ASP A 330 13.82 7.66 17.13
CA ASP A 330 14.86 8.16 18.02
C ASP A 330 15.93 7.08 18.26
N SER A 331 17.19 7.46 18.11
CA SER A 331 18.31 6.52 18.18
C SER A 331 18.64 6.06 19.61
N ALA A 332 18.22 6.82 20.63
CA ALA A 332 18.36 6.46 22.04
C ALA A 332 17.10 5.78 22.61
N ASN A 333 15.93 6.01 22.02
CA ASN A 333 14.66 5.41 22.42
C ASN A 333 13.78 5.02 21.23
N TRP A 334 13.92 3.76 20.81
CA TRP A 334 13.21 3.18 19.66
C TRP A 334 11.68 3.14 19.77
N TRP A 335 11.09 3.44 20.93
CA TRP A 335 9.64 3.63 21.11
C TRP A 335 9.16 5.05 20.84
N GLN A 336 10.08 5.98 20.56
CA GLN A 336 9.80 7.38 20.25
C GLN A 336 10.18 7.72 18.81
N ALA A 337 9.41 8.63 18.23
CA ALA A 337 9.69 9.23 16.95
C ALA A 337 10.05 10.71 17.14
N THR A 338 11.03 11.18 16.38
CA THR A 338 11.45 12.57 16.33
C THR A 338 11.05 13.15 14.98
N VAL A 339 10.34 14.28 14.99
CA VAL A 339 9.96 15.02 13.78
C VAL A 339 10.93 16.16 13.58
N HIS A 340 11.60 16.14 12.42
CA HIS A 340 12.51 17.19 11.97
C HIS A 340 11.77 18.08 10.99
N VAL A 341 11.92 19.39 11.14
CA VAL A 341 11.40 20.40 10.20
C VAL A 341 12.59 20.99 9.47
N LEU A 342 12.60 20.84 8.14
CA LEU A 342 13.66 21.32 7.25
C LEU A 342 13.17 22.49 6.41
#